data_AF-A0A7S1Q717-F1
#
_entry.id   AF-A0A7S1Q717-F1
#
_cell.length_a   1.000
_cell.length_b   1.000
_cell.length_c   1.000
_cell.angle_alpha   90.00
_cell.angle_beta   90.00
_cell.angle_gamma   90.00
#
_symmetry.space_group_name_H-M   'P 1'
#
loop_
_entity.id
_entity.type
_entity.pdbx_description
1 polymer ?
#
loop_
_entity_poly.entity_id
_entity_poly.type
_entity_poly.pdbx_seq_one_letter_code
_entity_poly.pdbx_strand_id
1 'polypeptide(L)'
;MEGPVPQTMTEDGKTVGARTPPHWCSLLFMAPCAISGYETGDLTKGCCTGKALVALILHIFTCFCGGVYALLAWKPDPSLIQGDGTQRTVEDRCWSGFFAGGVHTVAFWESGDMCCTPDGQCTWCQGDAMMATIMHFAPAVVGAPPLDCCYATCCWQPNKMNFRRATWNHGGGLPVVGAPVQVSNQSVPLQYAMATSAAPGRVIGAVVAGAPVNNEAEK
;
A
#
# COMPACT_ATOMS: atom_id res chain seq x y z
N MET A 1 -16.63 9.62 3.42
CA MET A 1 -15.18 9.39 3.52
C MET A 1 -14.97 8.47 4.71
N GLU A 2 -14.52 7.24 4.49
CA GLU A 2 -14.04 6.44 5.61
C GLU A 2 -12.84 7.16 6.24
N GLY A 3 -12.66 7.08 7.57
CA GLY A 3 -11.56 7.79 8.27
C GLY A 3 -10.13 7.38 7.82
N PRO A 4 -9.09 7.64 8.61
CA PRO A 4 -7.74 7.15 8.29
C PRO A 4 -7.66 5.61 8.39
N VAL A 5 -6.70 5.01 7.68
CA VAL A 5 -6.32 3.60 7.87
C VAL A 5 -5.63 3.47 9.23
N PRO A 6 -5.96 2.45 10.06
CA PRO A 6 -5.22 2.15 11.29
C PRO A 6 -3.70 2.16 11.10
N GLN A 7 -2.99 2.65 12.10
CA GLN A 7 -1.53 2.76 12.07
C GLN A 7 -0.91 1.50 12.65
N THR A 8 0.23 1.09 12.11
CA THR A 8 1.07 0.02 12.66
C THR A 8 2.28 0.66 13.32
N MET A 9 2.78 0.09 14.41
CA MET A 9 3.90 0.64 15.19
C MET A 9 5.07 -0.33 15.22
N THR A 10 6.29 0.20 15.15
CA THR A 10 7.54 -0.54 15.38
C THR A 10 7.74 -0.79 16.88
N GLU A 11 8.68 -1.66 17.24
CA GLU A 11 9.05 -1.91 18.64
C GLU A 11 9.53 -0.63 19.37
N ASP A 12 10.15 0.30 18.64
CA ASP A 12 10.60 1.61 19.15
C ASP A 12 9.47 2.65 19.31
N GLY A 13 8.24 2.24 19.01
CA GLY A 13 7.06 3.07 19.16
C GLY A 13 6.81 4.12 18.09
N LYS A 14 7.41 3.94 16.91
CA LYS A 14 7.20 4.81 15.75
C LYS A 14 6.19 4.21 14.79
N THR A 15 5.48 5.06 14.06
CA THR A 15 4.60 4.64 12.96
C THR A 15 5.40 3.90 11.89
N VAL A 16 4.83 2.83 11.39
CA VAL A 16 5.30 2.07 10.24
C VAL A 16 4.71 2.68 8.97
N GLY A 17 5.55 2.84 7.96
CA GLY A 17 5.12 3.37 6.69
C GLY A 17 4.19 2.46 5.91
N ALA A 18 3.77 2.92 4.74
CA ALA A 18 2.88 2.20 3.84
C ALA A 18 3.58 1.71 2.56
N ARG A 19 4.88 1.99 2.41
CA ARG A 19 5.66 1.70 1.19
C ARG A 19 6.45 0.41 1.35
N THR A 20 6.42 -0.43 0.35
CA THR A 20 7.18 -1.68 0.30
C THR A 20 8.15 -1.54 -0.85
N PRO A 21 9.46 -1.81 -0.69
CA PRO A 21 10.32 -2.02 -1.85
C PRO A 21 9.68 -3.07 -2.76
N PRO A 22 9.39 -2.75 -4.02
CA PRO A 22 8.63 -3.63 -4.88
C PRO A 22 9.40 -4.91 -5.18
N HIS A 23 8.67 -6.02 -5.20
CA HIS A 23 9.15 -7.30 -5.65
C HIS A 23 9.57 -7.22 -7.13
N TRP A 24 10.52 -8.09 -7.52
CA TRP A 24 11.06 -8.10 -8.87
C TRP A 24 9.97 -8.35 -9.94
N CYS A 25 8.94 -9.14 -9.61
CA CYS A 25 7.79 -9.35 -10.51
C CYS A 25 7.08 -8.02 -10.80
N SER A 26 6.82 -7.23 -9.77
CA SER A 26 6.15 -5.94 -9.86
C SER A 26 6.99 -4.97 -10.69
N LEU A 27 8.31 -4.97 -10.48
CA LEU A 27 9.24 -4.19 -11.29
C LEU A 27 9.25 -4.66 -12.76
N LEU A 28 9.23 -5.95 -13.04
CA LEU A 28 9.29 -6.47 -14.41
C LEU A 28 8.00 -6.19 -15.19
N PHE A 29 6.85 -6.51 -14.59
CA PHE A 29 5.57 -6.45 -15.30
C PHE A 29 4.91 -5.09 -15.21
N MET A 30 5.12 -4.34 -14.12
CA MET A 30 4.44 -3.08 -13.85
C MET A 30 5.39 -2.00 -13.29
N ALA A 31 6.60 -1.92 -13.86
CA ALA A 31 7.65 -0.96 -13.48
C ALA A 31 7.17 0.45 -13.10
N PRO A 32 6.41 1.18 -13.96
CA PRO A 32 6.02 2.55 -13.63
C PRO A 32 5.15 2.61 -12.39
N CYS A 33 4.25 1.65 -12.23
CA CYS A 33 3.37 1.57 -11.07
C CYS A 33 4.19 1.25 -9.83
N ALA A 34 5.03 0.22 -9.88
CA ALA A 34 5.87 -0.21 -8.75
C ALA A 34 6.75 0.94 -8.21
N ILE A 35 7.41 1.66 -9.09
CA ILE A 35 8.25 2.82 -8.72
C ILE A 35 7.38 3.95 -8.14
N SER A 36 6.28 4.28 -8.80
CA SER A 36 5.35 5.34 -8.35
C SER A 36 4.78 5.04 -6.96
N GLY A 37 4.32 3.81 -6.77
CA GLY A 37 3.75 3.35 -5.52
C GLY A 37 4.73 3.39 -4.36
N TYR A 38 6.03 3.23 -4.64
CA TYR A 38 7.11 3.36 -3.67
C TYR A 38 7.48 4.82 -3.39
N GLU A 39 7.77 5.63 -4.42
CA GLU A 39 8.32 6.99 -4.28
C GLU A 39 7.27 8.02 -3.90
N THR A 40 6.19 8.15 -4.68
CA THR A 40 5.16 9.18 -4.45
C THR A 40 4.02 8.65 -3.61
N GLY A 41 3.82 7.34 -3.68
CA GLY A 41 2.78 6.69 -2.95
C GLY A 41 1.37 6.77 -3.50
N ASP A 42 1.30 7.30 -4.71
CA ASP A 42 0.13 7.42 -5.56
C ASP A 42 0.55 7.08 -6.98
N LEU A 43 -0.17 6.14 -7.60
CA LEU A 43 0.17 5.63 -8.92
C LEU A 43 0.21 6.74 -9.96
N THR A 44 -0.79 7.62 -9.95
CA THR A 44 -0.93 8.67 -10.96
C THR A 44 0.14 9.73 -10.80
N LYS A 45 0.43 10.16 -9.56
CA LYS A 45 1.47 11.18 -9.31
C LYS A 45 2.87 10.68 -9.71
N GLY A 46 3.18 9.43 -9.38
CA GLY A 46 4.51 8.89 -9.69
C GLY A 46 4.69 8.64 -11.19
N CYS A 47 3.68 8.08 -11.86
CA CYS A 47 3.77 7.73 -13.29
C CYS A 47 4.02 8.94 -14.18
N CYS A 48 3.67 10.15 -13.70
CA CYS A 48 3.88 11.41 -14.40
C CYS A 48 5.24 12.08 -14.11
N THR A 49 6.12 11.49 -13.29
CA THR A 49 7.40 12.10 -12.88
C THR A 49 8.56 11.09 -12.73
N GLY A 50 9.79 11.60 -12.74
CA GLY A 50 10.98 10.86 -12.30
C GLY A 50 11.26 9.56 -13.04
N LYS A 51 11.77 8.55 -12.30
CA LYS A 51 12.14 7.24 -12.86
C LYS A 51 10.93 6.40 -13.25
N ALA A 52 9.78 6.62 -12.59
CA ALA A 52 8.52 5.98 -12.95
C ALA A 52 8.03 6.42 -14.34
N LEU A 53 8.11 7.72 -14.68
CA LEU A 53 7.78 8.20 -16.02
C LEU A 53 8.70 7.61 -17.10
N VAL A 54 10.00 7.52 -16.83
CA VAL A 54 10.95 6.87 -17.76
C VAL A 54 10.56 5.40 -17.98
N ALA A 55 10.27 4.68 -16.90
CA ALA A 55 9.80 3.31 -16.99
C ALA A 55 8.48 3.20 -17.76
N LEU A 56 7.54 4.14 -17.57
CA LEU A 56 6.26 4.19 -18.29
C LEU A 56 6.45 4.38 -19.79
N ILE A 57 7.26 5.36 -20.18
CA ILE A 57 7.57 5.65 -21.59
C ILE A 57 8.17 4.41 -22.25
N LEU A 58 9.18 3.79 -21.61
CA LEU A 58 9.79 2.57 -22.12
C LEU A 58 8.78 1.42 -22.20
N HIS A 59 7.93 1.26 -21.19
CA HIS A 59 6.88 0.23 -21.17
C HIS A 59 5.88 0.42 -22.31
N ILE A 60 5.44 1.65 -22.58
CA ILE A 60 4.51 1.95 -23.69
C ILE A 60 5.15 1.62 -25.04
N PHE A 61 6.41 1.99 -25.27
CA PHE A 61 7.05 1.82 -26.57
C PHE A 61 7.57 0.40 -26.84
N THR A 62 7.86 -0.38 -25.80
CA THR A 62 8.58 -1.66 -25.94
C THR A 62 8.02 -2.82 -25.12
N CYS A 63 6.89 -2.60 -24.44
CA CYS A 63 6.18 -3.54 -23.55
C CYS A 63 7.00 -4.01 -22.33
N PHE A 64 8.20 -4.57 -22.52
CA PHE A 64 9.02 -5.14 -21.44
C PHE A 64 10.27 -4.33 -21.10
N CYS A 65 10.77 -3.43 -21.95
CA CYS A 65 12.03 -2.73 -21.63
C CYS A 65 11.88 -1.75 -20.45
N GLY A 66 10.67 -1.27 -20.15
CA GLY A 66 10.41 -0.53 -18.91
C GLY A 66 10.70 -1.38 -17.66
N GLY A 67 10.33 -2.66 -17.71
CA GLY A 67 10.65 -3.63 -16.65
C GLY A 67 12.13 -3.93 -16.52
N VAL A 68 12.80 -4.17 -17.65
CA VAL A 68 14.25 -4.39 -17.67
C VAL A 68 15.02 -3.18 -17.15
N TYR A 69 14.63 -1.97 -17.57
CA TYR A 69 15.18 -0.72 -17.04
C TYR A 69 14.99 -0.64 -15.52
N ALA A 70 13.80 -0.93 -15.01
CA ALA A 70 13.53 -0.86 -13.58
C ALA A 70 14.37 -1.88 -12.79
N LEU A 71 14.52 -3.11 -13.28
CA LEU A 71 15.34 -4.13 -12.63
C LEU A 71 16.84 -3.77 -12.59
N LEU A 72 17.36 -3.09 -13.62
CA LEU A 72 18.79 -2.80 -13.74
C LEU A 72 19.20 -1.43 -13.19
N ALA A 73 18.34 -0.42 -13.35
CA ALA A 73 18.69 0.98 -13.10
C ALA A 73 17.93 1.61 -11.93
N TRP A 74 16.84 0.99 -11.48
CA TRP A 74 16.10 1.47 -10.32
C TRP A 74 16.47 0.68 -9.06
N LYS A 75 16.57 1.38 -7.93
CA LYS A 75 16.80 0.81 -6.60
C LYS A 75 15.92 1.57 -5.59
N PRO A 76 15.38 0.88 -4.58
CA PRO A 76 14.62 1.52 -3.52
C PRO A 76 15.52 2.45 -2.71
N ASP A 77 15.12 3.72 -2.59
CA ASP A 77 15.80 4.73 -1.78
C ASP A 77 14.77 5.41 -0.88
N PRO A 78 14.82 5.20 0.45
CA PRO A 78 13.87 5.81 1.38
C PRO A 78 13.86 7.34 1.35
N SER A 79 14.95 7.99 0.92
CA SER A 79 15.02 9.46 0.84
C SER A 79 14.18 10.05 -0.30
N LEU A 80 13.78 9.23 -1.26
CA LEU A 80 12.91 9.63 -2.38
C LEU A 80 11.42 9.49 -2.05
N ILE A 81 11.06 9.01 -0.85
CA ILE A 81 9.67 8.90 -0.43
C ILE A 81 9.09 10.29 -0.19
N GLN A 82 7.99 10.58 -0.88
CA GLN A 82 7.27 11.84 -0.78
C GLN A 82 6.05 11.69 0.15
N GLY A 83 5.66 12.80 0.77
CA GLY A 83 4.55 12.85 1.74
C GLY A 83 4.93 12.28 3.11
N ASP A 84 3.90 11.94 3.91
CA ASP A 84 4.11 11.41 5.27
C ASP A 84 4.58 9.94 5.30
N GLY A 85 4.50 9.26 4.14
CA GLY A 85 4.81 7.85 3.99
C GLY A 85 3.88 6.91 4.77
N THR A 86 2.82 7.40 5.42
CA THR A 86 1.94 6.59 6.30
C THR A 86 0.72 6.02 5.60
N GLN A 87 0.36 6.51 4.41
CA GLN A 87 -0.81 6.03 3.66
C GLN A 87 -0.55 5.94 2.17
N ARG A 88 -1.01 4.86 1.53
CA ARG A 88 -1.09 4.78 0.06
C ARG A 88 -2.38 5.43 -0.42
N THR A 89 -2.30 6.14 -1.53
CA THR A 89 -3.48 6.77 -2.12
C THR A 89 -3.68 6.30 -3.55
N VAL A 90 -4.94 6.31 -3.95
CA VAL A 90 -5.36 6.22 -5.34
C VAL A 90 -6.32 7.39 -5.54
N GLU A 91 -5.75 8.60 -5.60
CA GLU A 91 -6.54 9.83 -5.69
C GLU A 91 -7.34 9.88 -6.98
N ASP A 92 -6.70 9.47 -8.08
CA ASP A 92 -7.31 9.43 -9.39
C ASP A 92 -7.48 7.97 -9.87
N ARG A 93 -8.62 7.37 -9.53
CA ARG A 93 -8.93 5.97 -9.85
C ARG A 93 -9.00 5.71 -11.36
N CYS A 94 -9.44 6.71 -12.12
CA CYS A 94 -9.56 6.61 -13.58
C CYS A 94 -8.18 6.52 -14.21
N TRP A 95 -7.29 7.45 -13.85
CA TRP A 95 -5.93 7.44 -14.37
C TRP A 95 -5.11 6.30 -13.81
N SER A 96 -5.28 5.92 -12.56
CA SER A 96 -4.60 4.75 -12.01
C SER A 96 -5.04 3.47 -12.71
N GLY A 97 -6.34 3.30 -12.97
CA GLY A 97 -6.88 2.18 -13.73
C GLY A 97 -6.35 2.15 -15.17
N PHE A 98 -6.15 3.31 -15.79
CA PHE A 98 -5.54 3.39 -17.13
C PHE A 98 -4.05 3.03 -17.13
N PHE A 99 -3.27 3.56 -16.19
CA PHE A 99 -1.82 3.35 -16.16
C PHE A 99 -1.42 1.98 -15.58
N ALA A 100 -2.20 1.44 -14.64
CA ALA A 100 -1.87 0.22 -13.92
C ALA A 100 -2.82 -0.95 -14.23
N GLY A 101 -3.98 -0.71 -14.84
CA GLY A 101 -5.07 -1.68 -14.85
C GLY A 101 -5.82 -1.72 -13.52
N GLY A 102 -7.00 -2.34 -13.53
CA GLY A 102 -7.83 -2.44 -12.34
C GLY A 102 -7.20 -3.33 -11.27
N VAL A 103 -6.69 -4.50 -11.69
CA VAL A 103 -6.05 -5.46 -10.78
C VAL A 103 -4.94 -4.81 -9.95
N HIS A 104 -3.99 -4.14 -10.61
CA HIS A 104 -2.84 -3.56 -9.93
C HIS A 104 -3.18 -2.31 -9.14
N THR A 105 -4.17 -1.52 -9.59
CA THR A 105 -4.66 -0.38 -8.81
C THR A 105 -5.18 -0.84 -7.45
N VAL A 106 -6.01 -1.87 -7.43
CA VAL A 106 -6.58 -2.40 -6.19
C VAL A 106 -5.50 -3.08 -5.35
N ALA A 107 -4.68 -3.94 -5.96
CA ALA A 107 -3.59 -4.63 -5.27
C ALA A 107 -2.55 -3.66 -4.68
N PHE A 108 -2.24 -2.57 -5.37
CA PHE A 108 -1.40 -1.49 -4.86
C PHE A 108 -1.98 -0.91 -3.57
N TRP A 109 -3.25 -0.54 -3.59
CA TRP A 109 -3.88 0.04 -2.42
C TRP A 109 -3.86 -0.94 -1.23
N GLU A 110 -4.19 -2.22 -1.46
CA GLU A 110 -4.27 -3.24 -0.41
C GLU A 110 -2.90 -3.64 0.16
N SER A 111 -1.88 -3.78 -0.68
CA SER A 111 -0.61 -4.42 -0.29
C SER A 111 0.65 -3.60 -0.57
N GLY A 112 0.59 -2.63 -1.48
CA GLY A 112 1.70 -1.74 -1.84
C GLY A 112 2.67 -2.31 -2.87
N ASP A 113 2.74 -3.62 -3.03
CA ASP A 113 3.69 -4.29 -3.94
C ASP A 113 3.02 -4.75 -5.26
N MET A 114 1.69 -4.71 -5.38
CA MET A 114 0.93 -5.00 -6.61
C MET A 114 0.95 -6.44 -7.11
N CYS A 115 2.07 -7.17 -7.00
CA CYS A 115 2.17 -8.55 -7.48
C CYS A 115 2.35 -9.54 -6.34
N CYS A 116 3.42 -9.38 -5.55
CA CYS A 116 3.76 -10.30 -4.47
C CYS A 116 4.17 -9.52 -3.24
N THR A 117 3.89 -10.03 -2.05
CA THR A 117 4.60 -9.56 -0.85
C THR A 117 6.04 -10.08 -0.85
N PRO A 118 6.94 -9.51 -0.02
CA PRO A 118 8.31 -10.01 0.14
C PRO A 118 8.42 -11.49 0.55
N ASP A 119 7.41 -12.03 1.23
CA ASP A 119 7.27 -13.45 1.59
C ASP A 119 6.74 -14.33 0.43
N GLY A 120 6.62 -13.77 -0.77
CA GLY A 120 6.26 -14.50 -1.99
C GLY A 120 4.76 -14.76 -2.17
N GLN A 121 3.90 -14.16 -1.33
CA GLN A 121 2.45 -14.31 -1.46
C GLN A 121 1.91 -13.38 -2.53
N CYS A 122 1.21 -13.94 -3.52
CA CYS A 122 0.57 -13.16 -4.58
C CYS A 122 -0.51 -12.23 -4.02
N THR A 123 -0.30 -10.92 -4.13
CA THR A 123 -1.21 -9.89 -3.59
C THR A 123 -2.36 -9.56 -4.52
N TRP A 124 -2.19 -9.75 -5.83
CA TRP A 124 -3.25 -9.52 -6.83
C TRP A 124 -4.43 -10.51 -6.76
N CYS A 125 -4.31 -11.58 -5.97
CA CYS A 125 -5.33 -12.63 -5.82
C CYS A 125 -5.91 -12.66 -4.40
N GLN A 126 -5.97 -11.52 -3.71
CA GLN A 126 -6.50 -11.43 -2.35
C GLN A 126 -7.43 -10.22 -2.22
N GLY A 127 -8.30 -10.20 -1.21
CA GLY A 127 -9.19 -9.06 -0.96
C GLY A 127 -10.04 -8.65 -2.16
N ASP A 128 -10.18 -7.35 -2.36
CA ASP A 128 -10.85 -6.75 -3.52
C ASP A 128 -10.00 -6.92 -4.80
N ALA A 129 -8.67 -7.10 -4.68
CA ALA A 129 -7.82 -7.35 -5.84
C ALA A 129 -8.17 -8.68 -6.52
N MET A 130 -8.64 -9.67 -5.78
CA MET A 130 -9.19 -10.91 -6.35
C MET A 130 -10.40 -10.62 -7.24
N MET A 131 -11.31 -9.75 -6.80
CA MET A 131 -12.47 -9.36 -7.60
C MET A 131 -12.03 -8.66 -8.89
N ALA A 132 -11.07 -7.73 -8.79
CA ALA A 132 -10.48 -7.11 -9.98
C ALA A 132 -9.84 -8.15 -10.92
N THR A 133 -9.13 -9.15 -10.39
CA THR A 133 -8.54 -10.25 -11.17
C THR A 133 -9.61 -11.09 -11.87
N ILE A 134 -10.70 -11.41 -11.20
CA ILE A 134 -11.85 -12.11 -11.81
C ILE A 134 -12.44 -11.24 -12.93
N MET A 135 -12.64 -9.94 -12.70
CA MET A 135 -13.14 -9.01 -13.71
C MET A 135 -12.18 -8.82 -14.89
N HIS A 136 -10.89 -9.11 -14.72
CA HIS A 136 -9.92 -9.09 -15.80
C HIS A 136 -10.02 -10.34 -16.68
N PHE A 137 -10.01 -11.52 -16.06
CA PHE A 137 -9.88 -12.80 -16.79
C PHE A 137 -11.21 -13.48 -17.14
N ALA A 138 -12.24 -13.39 -16.31
CA ALA A 138 -13.51 -14.09 -16.54
C ALA A 138 -14.27 -13.63 -17.81
N PRO A 139 -14.29 -12.33 -18.18
CA PRO A 139 -14.93 -11.89 -19.43
C PRO A 139 -14.38 -12.58 -20.68
N ALA A 140 -13.09 -12.94 -20.68
CA ALA A 140 -12.46 -13.60 -21.82
C ALA A 140 -13.07 -14.99 -22.12
N VAL A 141 -13.66 -15.67 -21.12
CA VAL A 141 -14.33 -16.97 -21.30
C VAL A 141 -15.54 -16.88 -22.21
N VAL A 142 -16.19 -15.72 -22.26
CA VAL A 142 -17.37 -15.44 -23.10
C VAL A 142 -17.05 -14.49 -24.26
N GLY A 143 -15.76 -14.26 -24.55
CA GLY A 143 -15.31 -13.35 -25.61
C GLY A 143 -15.54 -11.86 -25.33
N ALA A 144 -15.78 -11.50 -24.06
CA ALA A 144 -15.95 -10.11 -23.64
C ALA A 144 -14.59 -9.48 -23.25
N PRO A 145 -14.44 -8.15 -23.39
CA PRO A 145 -13.22 -7.46 -22.98
C PRO A 145 -13.04 -7.46 -21.45
N PRO A 146 -11.81 -7.27 -20.93
CA PRO A 146 -11.57 -7.11 -19.51
C PRO A 146 -12.40 -5.96 -18.90
N LEU A 147 -12.97 -6.21 -17.73
CA LEU A 147 -13.84 -5.27 -17.00
C LEU A 147 -13.19 -4.75 -15.71
N ASP A 148 -11.96 -5.13 -15.42
CA ASP A 148 -11.26 -4.76 -14.18
C ASP A 148 -11.01 -3.26 -14.09
N CYS A 149 -10.71 -2.58 -15.20
CA CYS A 149 -10.61 -1.13 -15.23
C CYS A 149 -11.94 -0.48 -14.82
N CYS A 150 -13.06 -0.90 -15.43
CA CYS A 150 -14.40 -0.41 -15.09
C CYS A 150 -14.74 -0.68 -13.61
N TYR A 151 -14.36 -1.85 -13.10
CA TYR A 151 -14.51 -2.19 -11.69
C TYR A 151 -13.73 -1.22 -10.81
N ALA A 152 -12.43 -1.01 -11.07
CA ALA A 152 -11.59 -0.11 -10.29
C ALA A 152 -12.05 1.36 -10.34
N THR A 153 -12.55 1.83 -11.49
CA THR A 153 -12.98 3.22 -11.67
C THR A 153 -14.37 3.50 -11.11
N CYS A 154 -15.32 2.59 -11.32
CA CYS A 154 -16.74 2.86 -11.11
C CYS A 154 -17.33 2.13 -9.90
N CYS A 155 -16.79 0.98 -9.53
CA CYS A 155 -17.43 0.07 -8.57
C CYS A 155 -16.62 -0.13 -7.29
N TRP A 156 -15.31 -0.16 -7.40
CA TRP A 156 -14.42 -0.40 -6.29
C TRP A 156 -14.41 0.79 -5.34
N GLN A 157 -14.58 0.51 -4.05
CA GLN A 157 -14.38 1.46 -2.97
C GLN A 157 -13.28 0.90 -2.07
N PRO A 158 -12.21 1.67 -1.79
CA PRO A 158 -11.11 1.19 -0.98
C PRO A 158 -11.58 0.72 0.40
N ASN A 159 -11.41 -0.57 0.68
CA ASN A 159 -11.84 -1.19 1.93
C ASN A 159 -10.67 -1.38 2.88
N LYS A 160 -10.59 -0.55 3.92
CA LYS A 160 -9.53 -0.59 4.95
C LYS A 160 -9.23 -1.97 5.51
N MET A 161 -10.23 -2.83 5.60
CA MET A 161 -10.08 -4.17 6.16
C MET A 161 -9.12 -5.06 5.36
N ASN A 162 -8.97 -4.78 4.06
CA ASN A 162 -8.02 -5.46 3.17
C ASN A 162 -6.63 -4.82 3.14
N PHE A 163 -6.46 -3.65 3.77
CA PHE A 163 -5.17 -2.98 3.82
C PHE A 163 -4.13 -3.79 4.61
N ARG A 164 -2.88 -3.81 4.15
CA ARG A 164 -1.77 -4.54 4.76
C ARG A 164 -0.61 -3.61 5.07
N ARG A 165 -0.04 -3.80 6.25
CA ARG A 165 1.24 -3.23 6.71
C ARG A 165 2.06 -4.27 7.44
N ALA A 166 3.37 -4.14 7.35
CA ALA A 166 4.34 -4.91 8.11
C ALA A 166 5.50 -4.00 8.55
N THR A 167 6.23 -4.39 9.59
CA THR A 167 7.31 -3.60 10.17
C THR A 167 8.46 -3.24 9.22
N TRP A 168 8.58 -3.94 8.10
CA TRP A 168 9.58 -3.67 7.06
C TRP A 168 9.12 -2.63 6.01
N ASN A 169 7.90 -2.09 6.13
CA ASN A 169 7.44 -1.01 5.26
C ASN A 169 8.20 0.30 5.51
N HIS A 170 8.67 0.92 4.43
CA HIS A 170 9.28 2.25 4.43
C HIS A 170 8.23 3.37 4.45
N GLY A 171 8.66 4.56 4.89
CA GLY A 171 7.79 5.69 5.21
C GLY A 171 7.43 5.72 6.70
N GLY A 172 6.75 6.77 7.17
CA GLY A 172 6.38 6.92 8.58
C GLY A 172 7.53 7.40 9.47
N GLY A 173 7.66 6.83 10.68
CA GLY A 173 8.66 7.24 11.67
C GLY A 173 8.17 8.29 12.67
N LEU A 174 6.91 8.70 12.57
CA LEU A 174 6.27 9.64 13.49
C LEU A 174 5.85 8.95 14.81
N PRO A 175 5.89 9.65 15.95
CA PRO A 175 5.32 9.14 17.20
C PRO A 175 3.83 8.83 17.05
N VAL A 176 3.38 7.71 17.62
CA VAL A 176 1.95 7.38 17.61
C VAL A 176 1.23 8.13 18.74
N VAL A 177 0.27 8.99 18.40
CA VAL A 177 -0.56 9.70 19.39
C VAL A 177 -2.04 9.42 19.12
N GLY A 178 -2.73 8.81 20.08
CA GLY A 178 -4.20 8.72 20.10
C GLY A 178 -4.88 7.81 19.07
N ALA A 179 -4.13 7.07 18.25
CA ALA A 179 -4.67 6.16 17.24
C ALA A 179 -4.57 4.68 17.68
N PRO A 180 -5.54 3.81 17.34
CA PRO A 180 -5.42 2.37 17.54
C PRO A 180 -4.22 1.83 16.77
N VAL A 181 -3.40 1.04 17.46
CA VAL A 181 -2.11 0.54 16.97
C VAL A 181 -2.16 -0.95 16.76
N GLN A 182 -1.65 -1.40 15.61
CA GLN A 182 -1.34 -2.79 15.37
C GLN A 182 0.17 -3.05 15.53
N VAL A 183 0.53 -4.18 16.15
CA VAL A 183 1.89 -4.71 16.16
C VAL A 183 1.85 -6.02 15.35
N SER A 184 2.43 -6.03 14.15
CA SER A 184 2.52 -7.23 13.31
C SER A 184 3.80 -7.21 12.47
N ASN A 185 4.57 -8.29 12.56
CA ASN A 185 5.76 -8.52 11.72
C ASN A 185 5.42 -9.13 10.34
N GLN A 186 4.16 -9.51 10.11
CA GLN A 186 3.69 -10.10 8.86
C GLN A 186 2.75 -9.15 8.12
N SER A 187 2.80 -9.17 6.79
CA SER A 187 1.90 -8.40 5.91
C SER A 187 0.52 -9.05 5.80
N VAL A 188 -0.21 -9.01 6.91
CA VAL A 188 -1.56 -9.58 7.03
C VAL A 188 -2.60 -8.48 6.90
N PRO A 189 -3.75 -8.71 6.23
CA PRO A 189 -4.86 -7.76 6.22
C PRO A 189 -5.32 -7.36 7.62
N LEU A 190 -5.70 -6.09 7.79
CA LEU A 190 -6.18 -5.55 9.08
C LEU A 190 -7.31 -6.40 9.68
N GLN A 191 -8.20 -6.97 8.87
CA GLN A 191 -9.28 -7.84 9.35
C GLN A 191 -8.82 -9.04 10.17
N TYR A 192 -7.67 -9.65 9.83
CA TYR A 192 -7.16 -10.80 10.55
C TYR A 192 -6.36 -10.38 11.78
N ALA A 193 -5.72 -9.22 11.74
CA ALA A 193 -4.98 -8.70 12.88
C ALA A 193 -5.90 -8.25 14.03
N MET A 194 -7.04 -7.63 13.70
CA MET A 194 -8.05 -7.25 14.69
C MET A 194 -8.71 -8.47 15.37
N ALA A 195 -8.80 -9.60 14.67
CA ALA A 195 -9.29 -10.85 15.24
C ALA A 195 -8.32 -11.46 16.27
N THR A 196 -7.01 -11.30 16.07
CA THR A 196 -6.00 -11.80 17.02
C THR A 196 -5.84 -10.96 18.29
N SER A 197 -6.24 -9.68 18.27
CA SER A 197 -6.25 -8.83 19.48
C SER A 197 -7.40 -9.13 20.45
N ALA A 198 -8.32 -10.03 20.09
CA ALA A 198 -9.41 -10.47 20.97
C ALA A 198 -8.99 -11.56 21.99
N ALA A 199 -7.73 -12.01 21.96
CA ALA A 199 -7.16 -12.80 23.04
C ALA A 199 -6.71 -11.86 24.19
N PRO A 200 -7.07 -12.12 25.45
CA PRO A 200 -6.67 -11.28 26.58
C PRO A 200 -5.16 -11.45 26.83
N GLY A 201 -4.35 -10.62 26.20
CA GLY A 201 -2.89 -10.73 26.28
C GLY A 201 -2.19 -9.42 25.97
N ARG A 202 -1.84 -8.69 27.04
CA ARG A 202 -0.98 -7.49 27.10
C ARG A 202 -1.42 -6.28 26.25
N VAL A 203 -2.20 -5.42 26.90
CA VAL A 203 -2.13 -3.97 26.68
C VAL A 203 -0.71 -3.52 27.06
N ILE A 204 0.17 -3.32 26.08
CA ILE A 204 1.39 -2.56 26.30
C ILE A 204 0.99 -1.08 26.28
N GLY A 205 0.77 -0.53 27.47
CA GLY A 205 0.87 0.89 27.80
C GLY A 205 0.07 1.86 26.94
N ALA A 206 -1.13 2.19 27.42
CA ALA A 206 -1.58 3.57 27.31
C ALA A 206 -0.55 4.44 28.06
N VAL A 207 0.30 5.16 27.33
CA VAL A 207 1.06 6.27 27.93
C VAL A 207 0.04 7.38 28.17
N VAL A 208 -0.58 7.35 29.35
CA VAL A 208 -1.30 8.50 29.90
C VAL A 208 -0.24 9.52 30.31
N ALA A 209 0.18 10.36 29.37
CA ALA A 209 0.88 11.58 29.72
C ALA A 209 -0.16 12.58 30.23
N GLY A 210 -0.25 12.73 31.55
CA GLY A 210 -1.05 13.76 32.20
C GLY A 210 -1.61 13.35 33.55
N ALA A 211 -0.74 13.11 34.54
CA ALA A 211 -1.18 13.21 35.93
C ALA A 211 -1.56 14.69 36.22
N PRO A 212 -2.68 14.97 36.90
CA PRO A 212 -3.02 16.31 37.32
C PRO A 212 -2.04 16.75 38.42
N VAL A 213 -1.34 17.86 38.21
CA VAL A 213 -0.60 18.53 39.29
C VAL A 213 -1.63 19.33 40.09
N ASN A 214 -2.26 18.67 41.06
CA ASN A 214 -2.89 19.34 42.19
C ASN A 214 -1.91 19.24 43.37
N ASN A 215 -1.26 20.34 43.71
CA ASN A 215 -0.76 20.59 45.05
C ASN A 215 -1.17 22.01 45.42
N GLU A 216 -2.44 22.17 45.82
CA GLU A 216 -2.78 23.12 46.88
C GLU A 216 -2.59 22.38 48.20
N ALA A 217 -1.67 22.85 49.06
CA ALA A 217 -1.86 23.01 50.51
C ALA A 217 -0.57 23.45 51.22
N GLU A 218 -0.68 24.60 51.89
CA GLU A 218 -0.11 24.94 53.21
C GLU A 218 1.41 25.16 53.39
N LYS A 219 1.84 26.42 53.34
CA LYS A 219 1.96 27.30 54.53
C LYS A 219 2.21 28.75 54.16
#